data_AF-I7CKH8-F1
#
_entry.id   AF-I7CKH8-F1
#
_cell.length_a   1.000
_cell.length_b   1.000
_cell.length_c   1.000
_cell.angle_alpha   90.00
_cell.angle_beta   90.00
_cell.angle_gamma   90.00
#
_symmetry.space_group_name_H-M   'P 1'
#
loop_
_entity.id
_entity.type
_entity.pdbx_description
1 polymer ?
#
loop_
_entity_poly.entity_id
_entity_poly.type
_entity_poly.pdbx_seq_one_letter_code
_entity_poly.pdbx_strand_id
1 'polypeptide(L)'
;MSSTRSPLKTKNENAVFAKMTNMSLVDKENTPPSLSSTRILASKTARKIFDDSEDQTKARKGAVEEEPLLKDNPHRFVIFPIQYHDIWQMYKKAEASFWTAEEVDLSKDLQHWDSLKDEERYFISHVLAFFAASDGIVNENLVERFTQEVQVTEARCFYGFQIAMENIHSEMYSLLIDTYIKDPKERDFLFNAIETMPCVKKKADWALNWIGDKNAQYGERVVAFAAVEGIFFSGSFASIFWLKKRGLMPGLTFSNELISRDEGLHCDFACLMFKHLVNKPSEETVKKIIVNAVAIEQEFLTDALPVKLIGMNCDLMKQYIEFVADRLLLELGFDKVYKVENPFDFMENISLEGKTNFFEKRVGEYQRMGVMSGSTDNTFRLDADF
;
A
#
# COMPACT_ATOMS: atom_id res chain seq x y z
N MET A 1 16.17 -67.50 -25.33
CA MET A 1 15.97 -67.12 -26.75
C MET A 1 15.94 -65.61 -26.83
N SER A 2 16.89 -65.08 -27.60
CA SER A 2 17.18 -63.65 -27.76
C SER A 2 16.14 -62.97 -28.64
N SER A 3 15.76 -61.74 -28.30
CA SER A 3 15.31 -60.76 -29.28
C SER A 3 15.84 -59.39 -28.88
N THR A 4 16.94 -59.07 -29.55
CA THR A 4 17.72 -57.84 -29.52
C THR A 4 17.00 -56.68 -30.20
N ARG A 5 17.18 -55.48 -29.63
CA ARG A 5 16.90 -54.18 -30.27
C ARG A 5 17.57 -54.06 -31.64
N SER A 6 16.93 -53.33 -32.55
CA SER A 6 17.56 -52.72 -33.73
C SER A 6 16.85 -51.39 -34.08
N PRO A 7 17.56 -50.45 -34.74
CA PRO A 7 17.40 -49.00 -34.53
C PRO A 7 16.43 -48.33 -35.52
N LEU A 8 15.79 -47.25 -35.07
CA LEU A 8 15.01 -46.36 -35.93
C LEU A 8 15.95 -45.56 -36.85
N LYS A 9 15.68 -45.69 -38.16
CA LYS A 9 16.34 -44.97 -39.26
C LYS A 9 16.20 -43.45 -39.11
N THR A 10 17.29 -42.76 -39.41
CA THR A 10 17.35 -41.32 -39.71
C THR A 10 16.35 -40.95 -40.82
N LYS A 11 15.48 -39.96 -40.56
CA LYS A 11 14.66 -39.30 -41.58
C LYS A 11 14.67 -37.78 -41.38
N ASN A 12 15.41 -37.13 -42.28
CA ASN A 12 15.21 -35.80 -42.87
C ASN A 12 14.81 -34.63 -41.97
N GLU A 13 15.79 -33.81 -41.59
CA GLU A 13 15.62 -32.48 -41.01
C GLU A 13 15.02 -31.43 -41.99
N ASN A 14 14.81 -31.77 -43.26
CA ASN A 14 14.33 -30.81 -44.27
C ASN A 14 12.81 -30.77 -44.47
N ALA A 15 12.00 -31.45 -43.65
CA ALA A 15 10.54 -31.43 -43.78
C ALA A 15 9.84 -30.42 -42.84
N VAL A 16 10.52 -29.91 -41.81
CA VAL A 16 9.90 -28.99 -40.83
C VAL A 16 10.01 -27.53 -41.28
N PHE A 17 11.04 -27.19 -42.09
CA PHE A 17 11.27 -25.81 -42.55
C PHE A 17 10.27 -25.35 -43.63
N ALA A 18 9.60 -26.27 -44.33
CA ALA A 18 8.68 -25.94 -45.43
C ALA A 18 7.22 -25.68 -44.98
N LYS A 19 6.89 -25.90 -43.69
CA LYS A 19 5.54 -25.67 -43.16
C LYS A 19 5.38 -24.37 -42.36
N MET A 20 6.44 -23.58 -42.20
CA MET A 20 6.43 -22.33 -41.42
C MET A 20 6.27 -21.05 -42.25
N THR A 21 6.22 -21.13 -43.58
CA THR A 21 6.17 -19.95 -44.47
C THR A 21 4.79 -19.57 -45.00
N ASN A 22 3.71 -20.24 -44.57
CA ASN A 22 2.35 -20.00 -45.08
C ASN A 22 1.26 -19.92 -43.98
N MET A 23 1.57 -19.32 -42.83
CA MET A 23 0.53 -18.89 -41.88
C MET A 23 0.41 -17.36 -41.91
N SER A 24 -0.58 -16.89 -42.68
CA SER A 24 -1.07 -15.52 -42.62
C SER A 24 -1.94 -15.36 -41.37
N LEU A 25 -1.45 -14.62 -40.38
CA LEU A 25 -2.22 -14.24 -39.19
C LEU A 25 -3.12 -13.05 -39.53
N VAL A 26 -4.27 -13.32 -40.16
CA VAL A 26 -5.37 -12.36 -40.32
C VAL A 26 -6.63 -12.97 -39.71
N ASP A 27 -6.59 -13.25 -38.41
CA ASP A 27 -7.79 -13.44 -37.59
C ASP A 27 -7.48 -12.91 -36.19
N LYS A 28 -8.08 -11.76 -35.86
CA LYS A 28 -7.91 -11.04 -34.59
C LYS A 28 -8.83 -11.64 -33.52
N GLU A 29 -8.39 -12.71 -32.88
CA GLU A 29 -9.04 -13.24 -31.66
C GLU A 29 -8.46 -12.65 -30.35
N ASN A 30 -7.84 -11.46 -30.40
CA ASN A 30 -7.46 -10.68 -29.23
C ASN A 30 -7.79 -9.19 -29.44
N THR A 31 -9.07 -8.90 -29.69
CA THR A 31 -9.57 -7.52 -29.64
C THR A 31 -10.14 -7.29 -28.24
N PRO A 32 -9.59 -6.36 -27.42
CA PRO A 32 -10.19 -6.02 -26.13
C PRO A 32 -11.61 -5.49 -26.35
N PRO A 33 -12.58 -5.76 -25.45
CA PRO A 33 -13.88 -5.11 -25.52
C PRO A 33 -13.68 -3.58 -25.49
N SER A 34 -14.49 -2.90 -26.30
CA SER A 34 -14.42 -1.47 -26.58
C SER A 34 -14.04 -0.63 -25.37
N LEU A 35 -12.99 0.18 -25.55
CA LEU A 35 -12.52 1.24 -24.67
C LEU A 35 -13.69 1.96 -24.00
N SER A 36 -13.90 1.68 -22.72
CA SER A 36 -14.64 2.59 -21.85
C SER A 36 -13.96 3.96 -21.89
N SER A 37 -14.77 4.98 -22.19
CA SER A 37 -14.40 6.39 -22.29
C SER A 37 -13.66 6.94 -21.06
N THR A 38 -13.76 6.25 -19.93
CA THR A 38 -13.16 6.64 -18.64
C THR A 38 -11.63 6.50 -18.64
N ARG A 39 -11.08 5.42 -19.23
CA ARG A 39 -9.62 5.19 -19.26
C ARG A 39 -8.87 6.16 -20.18
N ILE A 40 -9.58 6.79 -21.12
CA ILE A 40 -9.01 7.75 -22.07
C ILE A 40 -8.91 9.15 -21.45
N LEU A 41 -9.71 9.47 -20.43
CA LEU A 41 -9.73 10.80 -19.82
C LEU A 41 -8.60 11.02 -18.81
N ALA A 42 -8.26 10.01 -18.01
CA ALA A 42 -7.05 10.02 -17.18
C ALA A 42 -5.79 10.15 -18.05
N SER A 43 -5.73 9.43 -19.17
CA SER A 43 -4.57 9.51 -20.08
C SER A 43 -4.51 10.80 -20.91
N LYS A 44 -5.64 11.46 -21.22
CA LYS A 44 -5.65 12.74 -21.95
C LYS A 44 -5.30 13.93 -21.06
N THR A 45 -5.71 13.92 -19.80
CA THR A 45 -5.30 14.95 -18.83
C THR A 45 -3.84 14.77 -18.44
N ALA A 46 -3.39 13.52 -18.25
CA ALA A 46 -1.97 13.21 -18.08
C ALA A 46 -1.15 13.65 -19.30
N ARG A 47 -1.51 13.24 -20.53
CA ARG A 47 -0.71 13.56 -21.75
C ARG A 47 -0.57 15.04 -22.08
N LYS A 48 -1.56 15.89 -21.73
CA LYS A 48 -1.46 17.35 -22.00
C LYS A 48 -0.43 18.07 -21.12
N ILE A 49 0.06 17.44 -20.04
CA ILE A 49 1.06 17.99 -19.12
C ILE A 49 2.50 17.77 -19.63
N PHE A 50 2.69 16.98 -20.71
CA PHE A 50 4.01 16.40 -21.05
C PHE A 50 4.59 16.78 -22.43
N ASP A 51 3.99 17.68 -23.20
CA ASP A 51 4.55 18.05 -24.53
C ASP A 51 5.61 19.18 -24.48
N ASP A 52 5.81 19.84 -23.33
CA ASP A 52 6.74 20.99 -23.20
C ASP A 52 8.07 20.64 -22.48
N SER A 53 8.49 19.37 -22.47
CA SER A 53 9.51 18.86 -21.53
C SER A 53 10.99 19.05 -21.89
N GLU A 54 11.35 19.66 -23.03
CA GLU A 54 12.77 19.68 -23.44
C GLU A 54 13.61 20.86 -22.91
N ASP A 55 13.00 21.98 -22.49
CA ASP A 55 13.77 23.23 -22.27
C ASP A 55 14.04 23.59 -20.80
N GLN A 56 13.37 22.94 -19.83
CA GLN A 56 13.48 23.29 -18.40
C GLN A 56 14.49 22.45 -17.58
N THR A 57 15.06 21.39 -18.17
CA THR A 57 15.93 20.42 -17.48
C THR A 57 17.30 20.99 -17.07
N LYS A 58 17.73 22.11 -17.67
CA LYS A 58 19.07 22.69 -17.40
C LYS A 58 19.15 23.58 -16.16
N ALA A 59 18.05 24.21 -15.74
CA ALA A 59 18.08 25.16 -14.62
C ALA A 59 17.94 24.52 -13.23
N ARG A 60 17.40 23.29 -13.14
CA ARG A 60 17.10 22.62 -11.85
C ARG A 60 18.23 21.76 -11.26
N LYS A 61 19.34 21.55 -11.99
CA LYS A 61 20.45 20.72 -11.50
C LYS A 61 21.15 21.28 -10.25
N GLY A 62 21.08 22.59 -9.99
CA GLY A 62 21.84 23.23 -8.90
C GLY A 62 21.42 22.87 -7.47
N ALA A 63 20.20 22.36 -7.24
CA ALA A 63 19.73 21.96 -5.90
C ALA A 63 19.67 20.44 -5.68
N VAL A 64 19.73 19.65 -6.75
CA VAL A 64 19.73 18.17 -6.70
C VAL A 64 21.10 17.63 -6.25
N GLU A 65 22.16 18.44 -6.31
CA GLU A 65 23.53 17.99 -6.07
C GLU A 65 23.91 17.71 -4.60
N GLU A 66 23.05 17.97 -3.61
CA GLU A 66 23.38 17.77 -2.18
C GLU A 66 22.56 16.72 -1.41
N GLU A 67 21.46 16.18 -1.95
CA GLU A 67 20.67 15.16 -1.23
C GLU A 67 21.24 13.75 -1.42
N PRO A 68 21.71 13.06 -0.34
CA PRO A 68 22.29 11.73 -0.45
C PRO A 68 21.32 10.69 -1.03
N LEU A 69 20.02 10.88 -0.78
CA LEU A 69 18.94 10.00 -1.24
C LEU A 69 18.68 10.08 -2.75
N LEU A 70 18.95 11.23 -3.36
CA LEU A 70 18.56 11.56 -4.73
C LEU A 70 19.76 11.61 -5.68
N LYS A 71 20.98 11.57 -5.14
CA LYS A 71 22.22 11.61 -5.92
C LYS A 71 22.39 10.35 -6.76
N ASP A 72 22.68 10.53 -8.05
CA ASP A 72 22.95 9.43 -8.98
C ASP A 72 23.96 8.44 -8.42
N ASN A 73 23.61 7.16 -8.49
CA ASN A 73 24.42 6.07 -7.95
C ASN A 73 24.74 5.01 -9.03
N PRO A 74 25.52 5.37 -10.08
CA PRO A 74 25.70 4.55 -11.28
C PRO A 74 26.44 3.22 -11.04
N HIS A 75 27.01 3.00 -9.85
CA HIS A 75 27.83 1.84 -9.55
C HIS A 75 27.18 0.85 -8.58
N ARG A 76 25.89 1.01 -8.26
CA ARG A 76 25.21 0.21 -7.22
C ARG A 76 24.07 -0.66 -7.74
N PHE A 77 24.42 -1.59 -8.64
CA PHE A 77 23.52 -2.66 -9.09
C PHE A 77 23.51 -3.88 -8.16
N VAL A 78 24.48 -3.98 -7.24
CA VAL A 78 24.58 -5.05 -6.25
C VAL A 78 24.19 -4.48 -4.89
N ILE A 79 23.29 -5.18 -4.18
CA ILE A 79 22.77 -4.72 -2.89
C ILE A 79 23.85 -4.70 -1.79
N PHE A 80 24.80 -5.65 -1.84
CA PHE A 80 25.90 -5.73 -0.88
C PHE A 80 27.13 -4.94 -1.35
N PRO A 81 27.88 -4.33 -0.40
CA PRO A 81 27.59 -4.24 1.03
C PRO A 81 26.46 -3.24 1.35
N ILE A 82 25.68 -3.52 2.41
CA ILE A 82 24.63 -2.62 2.91
C ILE A 82 25.28 -1.34 3.44
N GLN A 83 24.73 -0.19 3.04
CA GLN A 83 25.20 1.14 3.44
C GLN A 83 24.22 1.77 4.44
N TYR A 84 22.92 1.68 4.16
CA TYR A 84 21.85 2.20 5.01
C TYR A 84 21.17 1.06 5.76
N HIS A 85 21.75 0.71 6.92
CA HIS A 85 21.32 -0.42 7.72
C HIS A 85 19.93 -0.23 8.34
N ASP A 86 19.59 0.99 8.70
CA ASP A 86 18.27 1.40 9.19
C ASP A 86 17.18 1.24 8.13
N ILE A 87 17.43 1.69 6.89
CA ILE A 87 16.55 1.51 5.75
C ILE A 87 16.40 0.01 5.43
N TRP A 88 17.50 -0.74 5.44
CA TRP A 88 17.47 -2.18 5.19
C TRP A 88 16.69 -2.94 6.27
N GLN A 89 16.79 -2.54 7.54
CA GLN A 89 16.01 -3.13 8.62
C GLN A 89 14.51 -2.91 8.43
N MET A 90 14.09 -1.72 7.96
CA MET A 90 12.68 -1.47 7.61
C MET A 90 12.24 -2.38 6.46
N TYR A 91 13.07 -2.57 5.43
CA TYR A 91 12.77 -3.52 4.35
C TYR A 91 12.60 -4.94 4.88
N LYS A 92 13.50 -5.42 5.74
CA LYS A 92 13.38 -6.75 6.36
C LYS A 92 12.17 -6.89 7.27
N LYS A 93 11.76 -5.82 7.95
CA LYS A 93 10.53 -5.78 8.74
C LYS A 93 9.29 -5.88 7.84
N ALA A 94 9.29 -5.21 6.69
CA ALA A 94 8.23 -5.32 5.69
C ALA A 94 8.16 -6.74 5.11
N GLU A 95 9.30 -7.27 4.66
CA GLU A 95 9.42 -8.62 4.09
C GLU A 95 8.93 -9.70 5.06
N ALA A 96 9.25 -9.60 6.36
CA ALA A 96 8.78 -10.53 7.39
C ALA A 96 7.27 -10.47 7.64
N SER A 97 6.61 -9.39 7.20
CA SER A 97 5.19 -9.13 7.41
C SER A 97 4.32 -9.54 6.21
N PHE A 98 4.92 -10.09 5.13
CA PHE A 98 4.23 -10.51 3.91
C PHE A 98 2.97 -11.34 4.18
N TRP A 99 1.89 -11.08 3.47
CA TRP A 99 0.65 -11.86 3.52
C TRP A 99 -0.07 -11.79 2.19
N THR A 100 -0.99 -12.73 1.91
CA THR A 100 -1.83 -12.69 0.71
C THR A 100 -3.33 -12.61 1.05
N ALA A 101 -4.15 -12.15 0.10
CA ALA A 101 -5.59 -12.00 0.31
C ALA A 101 -6.28 -13.32 0.67
N GLU A 102 -5.77 -14.46 0.20
CA GLU A 102 -6.30 -15.79 0.52
C GLU A 102 -6.11 -16.21 1.99
N GLU A 103 -5.22 -15.56 2.75
CA GLU A 103 -5.08 -15.78 4.19
C GLU A 103 -6.30 -15.24 4.98
N VAL A 104 -7.14 -14.41 4.36
CA VAL A 104 -8.31 -13.77 5.00
C VAL A 104 -9.58 -14.58 4.74
N ASP A 105 -10.10 -15.23 5.78
CA ASP A 105 -11.37 -15.97 5.73
C ASP A 105 -12.58 -15.03 5.79
N LEU A 106 -13.29 -14.89 4.66
CA LEU A 106 -14.53 -14.11 4.55
C LEU A 106 -15.82 -14.95 4.70
N SER A 107 -15.71 -16.26 5.00
CA SER A 107 -16.85 -17.19 4.97
C SER A 107 -17.98 -16.82 5.93
N LYS A 108 -17.66 -16.15 7.04
CA LYS A 108 -18.64 -15.71 8.06
C LYS A 108 -19.14 -14.29 7.83
N ASP A 109 -18.40 -13.47 7.10
CA ASP A 109 -18.71 -12.05 6.97
C ASP A 109 -20.04 -11.80 6.28
N LEU A 110 -20.45 -12.62 5.31
CA LEU A 110 -21.72 -12.41 4.61
C LEU A 110 -22.93 -12.53 5.57
N GLN A 111 -22.87 -13.47 6.51
CA GLN A 111 -23.91 -13.60 7.53
C GLN A 111 -23.94 -12.38 8.46
N HIS A 112 -22.76 -11.86 8.82
CA HIS A 112 -22.67 -10.65 9.62
C HIS A 112 -23.21 -9.44 8.85
N TRP A 113 -22.81 -9.29 7.59
CA TRP A 113 -23.24 -8.22 6.68
C TRP A 113 -24.76 -8.11 6.57
N ASP A 114 -25.41 -9.25 6.32
CA ASP A 114 -26.87 -9.32 6.21
C ASP A 114 -27.58 -8.97 7.54
N SER A 115 -26.88 -9.10 8.69
CA SER A 115 -27.41 -8.75 10.02
C SER A 115 -27.17 -7.29 10.44
N LEU A 116 -26.32 -6.55 9.72
CA LEU A 116 -26.04 -5.14 10.00
C LEU A 116 -27.24 -4.25 9.74
N LYS A 117 -27.22 -3.04 10.29
CA LYS A 117 -28.17 -1.99 9.91
C LYS A 117 -27.79 -1.40 8.55
N ASP A 118 -28.78 -0.84 7.85
CA ASP A 118 -28.58 -0.17 6.56
C ASP A 118 -27.54 0.94 6.64
N GLU A 119 -27.56 1.73 7.73
CA GLU A 119 -26.58 2.78 8.00
C GLU A 119 -25.15 2.25 8.18
N GLU A 120 -24.99 1.09 8.81
CA GLU A 120 -23.69 0.46 9.03
C GLU A 120 -23.15 -0.12 7.72
N ARG A 121 -24.01 -0.76 6.91
CA ARG A 121 -23.65 -1.22 5.57
C ARG A 121 -23.26 -0.06 4.67
N TYR A 122 -24.02 1.03 4.70
CA TYR A 122 -23.71 2.24 3.95
C TYR A 122 -22.34 2.82 4.35
N PHE A 123 -22.06 2.93 5.65
CA PHE A 123 -20.77 3.40 6.13
C PHE A 123 -19.62 2.49 5.64
N ILE A 124 -19.74 1.18 5.85
CA ILE A 124 -18.67 0.22 5.49
C ILE A 124 -18.45 0.19 3.98
N SER A 125 -19.51 0.16 3.16
CA SER A 125 -19.35 0.11 1.70
C SER A 125 -18.65 1.35 1.15
N HIS A 126 -18.94 2.52 1.72
CA HIS A 126 -18.34 3.78 1.32
C HIS A 126 -16.89 3.93 1.81
N VAL A 127 -16.55 3.39 2.99
CA VAL A 127 -15.16 3.30 3.46
C VAL A 127 -14.35 2.38 2.55
N LEU A 128 -14.88 1.20 2.19
CA LEU A 128 -14.19 0.27 1.29
C LEU A 128 -13.99 0.85 -0.10
N ALA A 129 -14.98 1.56 -0.64
CA ALA A 129 -14.87 2.25 -1.91
C ALA A 129 -13.79 3.33 -1.91
N PHE A 130 -13.66 4.07 -0.80
CA PHE A 130 -12.59 5.05 -0.60
C PHE A 130 -11.21 4.38 -0.61
N PHE A 131 -11.04 3.27 0.13
CA PHE A 131 -9.78 2.54 0.18
C PHE A 131 -9.39 1.99 -1.21
N ALA A 132 -10.30 1.28 -1.88
CA ALA A 132 -10.04 0.71 -3.21
C ALA A 132 -9.59 1.76 -4.24
N ALA A 133 -10.12 2.99 -4.15
CA ALA A 133 -9.72 4.09 -5.00
C ALA A 133 -8.37 4.72 -4.60
N SER A 134 -8.07 4.77 -3.30
CA SER A 134 -6.90 5.50 -2.77
C SER A 134 -5.61 4.73 -2.96
N ASP A 135 -5.59 3.41 -2.75
CA ASP A 135 -4.40 2.57 -2.92
C ASP A 135 -3.88 2.63 -4.37
N GLY A 136 -4.80 2.73 -5.35
CA GLY A 136 -4.43 2.97 -6.75
C GLY A 136 -3.64 4.27 -6.96
N ILE A 137 -4.02 5.35 -6.28
CA ILE A 137 -3.34 6.65 -6.36
C ILE A 137 -1.97 6.59 -5.66
N VAL A 138 -1.90 5.94 -4.49
CA VAL A 138 -0.65 5.70 -3.75
C VAL A 138 0.36 4.95 -4.61
N ASN A 139 -0.09 3.90 -5.28
CA ASN A 139 0.74 3.07 -6.15
C ASN A 139 1.28 3.86 -7.36
N GLU A 140 0.45 4.70 -8.00
CA GLU A 140 0.92 5.61 -9.07
C GLU A 140 2.04 6.55 -8.57
N ASN A 141 1.92 7.11 -7.37
CA ASN A 141 2.99 7.94 -6.78
C ASN A 141 4.29 7.17 -6.58
N LEU A 142 4.20 5.96 -6.01
CA LEU A 142 5.36 5.12 -5.71
C LEU A 142 6.12 4.73 -6.98
N VAL A 143 5.39 4.26 -8.00
CA VAL A 143 5.96 3.77 -9.26
C VAL A 143 6.50 4.90 -10.12
N GLU A 144 5.74 5.99 -10.30
CA GLU A 144 6.12 7.04 -11.24
C GLU A 144 7.11 8.04 -10.63
N ARG A 145 7.13 8.20 -9.30
CA ARG A 145 7.96 9.21 -8.64
C ARG A 145 8.99 8.63 -7.69
N PHE A 146 8.57 8.12 -6.53
CA PHE A 146 9.53 7.84 -5.45
C PHE A 146 10.56 6.78 -5.80
N THR A 147 10.18 5.72 -6.51
CA THR A 147 11.14 4.70 -6.97
C THR A 147 12.11 5.21 -8.04
N GLN A 148 11.69 6.18 -8.86
CA GLN A 148 12.51 6.79 -9.91
C GLN A 148 13.49 7.83 -9.34
N GLU A 149 13.03 8.64 -8.38
CA GLU A 149 13.80 9.74 -7.80
C GLU A 149 14.85 9.24 -6.79
N VAL A 150 14.47 8.29 -5.92
CA VAL A 150 15.38 7.76 -4.89
C VAL A 150 16.41 6.83 -5.54
N GLN A 151 17.69 7.10 -5.29
CA GLN A 151 18.83 6.36 -5.85
C GLN A 151 19.46 5.36 -4.87
N VAL A 152 19.01 5.35 -3.61
CA VAL A 152 19.46 4.42 -2.58
C VAL A 152 18.83 3.05 -2.79
N THR A 153 19.66 2.02 -3.02
CA THR A 153 19.22 0.66 -3.35
C THR A 153 18.35 0.03 -2.24
N GLU A 154 18.71 0.21 -0.97
CA GLU A 154 17.91 -0.32 0.16
C GLU A 154 16.51 0.29 0.20
N ALA A 155 16.39 1.58 -0.12
CA ALA A 155 15.09 2.26 -0.16
C ALA A 155 14.26 1.78 -1.36
N ARG A 156 14.89 1.52 -2.51
CA ARG A 156 14.22 0.88 -3.65
C ARG A 156 13.72 -0.53 -3.33
N CYS A 157 14.45 -1.30 -2.52
CA CYS A 157 13.97 -2.60 -2.04
C CYS A 157 12.71 -2.45 -1.17
N PHE A 158 12.70 -1.48 -0.25
CA PHE A 158 11.50 -1.17 0.54
C PHE A 158 10.33 -0.78 -0.36
N TYR A 159 10.49 0.21 -1.23
CA TYR A 159 9.41 0.66 -2.11
C TYR A 159 8.93 -0.43 -3.07
N GLY A 160 9.82 -1.28 -3.57
CA GLY A 160 9.42 -2.41 -4.40
C GLY A 160 8.53 -3.40 -3.66
N PHE A 161 8.80 -3.62 -2.36
CA PHE A 161 7.96 -4.44 -1.51
C PHE A 161 6.65 -3.73 -1.12
N GLN A 162 6.70 -2.44 -0.81
CA GLN A 162 5.51 -1.62 -0.57
C GLN A 162 4.55 -1.70 -1.77
N ILE A 163 5.03 -1.47 -3.00
CA ILE A 163 4.22 -1.59 -4.23
C ILE A 163 3.55 -2.97 -4.33
N ALA A 164 4.27 -4.05 -3.98
CA ALA A 164 3.70 -5.39 -3.99
C ALA A 164 2.57 -5.51 -2.96
N MET A 165 2.74 -4.97 -1.75
CA MET A 165 1.71 -4.97 -0.71
C MET A 165 0.51 -4.09 -1.06
N GLU A 166 0.71 -2.90 -1.64
CA GLU A 166 -0.39 -2.03 -2.13
C GLU A 166 -1.29 -2.75 -3.15
N ASN A 167 -0.72 -3.61 -4.00
CA ASN A 167 -1.49 -4.43 -4.93
C ASN A 167 -2.34 -5.48 -4.19
N ILE A 168 -1.80 -6.08 -3.13
CA ILE A 168 -2.51 -7.04 -2.29
C ILE A 168 -3.61 -6.34 -1.49
N HIS A 169 -3.38 -5.12 -1.01
CA HIS A 169 -4.40 -4.30 -0.34
C HIS A 169 -5.54 -3.96 -1.32
N SER A 170 -5.20 -3.51 -2.52
CA SER A 170 -6.17 -3.24 -3.59
C SER A 170 -7.02 -4.48 -3.95
N GLU A 171 -6.40 -5.65 -4.03
CA GLU A 171 -7.08 -6.93 -4.22
C GLU A 171 -8.02 -7.25 -3.04
N MET A 172 -7.52 -7.11 -1.81
CA MET A 172 -8.30 -7.37 -0.59
C MET A 172 -9.54 -6.48 -0.51
N TYR A 173 -9.41 -5.17 -0.77
CA TYR A 173 -10.56 -4.25 -0.79
C TYR A 173 -11.54 -4.59 -1.90
N SER A 174 -11.05 -4.97 -3.09
CA SER A 174 -11.90 -5.42 -4.18
C SER A 174 -12.67 -6.69 -3.82
N LEU A 175 -12.01 -7.65 -3.16
CA LEU A 175 -12.63 -8.89 -2.70
C LEU A 175 -13.69 -8.63 -1.61
N LEU A 176 -13.44 -7.71 -0.68
CA LEU A 176 -14.41 -7.29 0.34
C LEU A 176 -15.65 -6.67 -0.32
N ILE A 177 -15.47 -5.75 -1.26
CA ILE A 177 -16.58 -5.14 -2.01
C ILE A 177 -17.36 -6.20 -2.78
N ASP A 178 -16.67 -7.08 -3.53
CA ASP A 178 -17.34 -8.13 -4.32
C ASP A 178 -18.11 -9.13 -3.44
N THR A 179 -17.60 -9.42 -2.24
CA THR A 179 -18.26 -10.31 -1.28
C THR A 179 -19.52 -9.68 -0.69
N TYR A 180 -19.48 -8.39 -0.34
CA TYR A 180 -20.56 -7.73 0.38
C TYR A 180 -21.64 -7.13 -0.54
N ILE A 181 -21.23 -6.66 -1.72
CA ILE A 181 -22.09 -5.91 -2.64
C ILE A 181 -22.53 -6.80 -3.80
N LYS A 182 -23.70 -7.43 -3.64
CA LYS A 182 -24.26 -8.36 -4.63
C LYS A 182 -24.79 -7.68 -5.89
N ASP A 183 -25.24 -6.42 -5.81
CA ASP A 183 -25.74 -5.68 -6.98
C ASP A 183 -24.57 -5.16 -7.82
N PRO A 184 -24.41 -5.61 -9.09
CA PRO A 184 -23.35 -5.12 -9.95
C PRO A 184 -23.38 -3.61 -10.17
N LYS A 185 -24.56 -2.97 -10.15
CA LYS A 185 -24.67 -1.52 -10.34
C LYS A 185 -24.13 -0.74 -9.15
N GLU A 186 -24.43 -1.21 -7.94
CA GLU A 186 -23.89 -0.63 -6.72
C GLU A 186 -22.37 -0.82 -6.66
N ARG A 187 -21.89 -2.02 -7.01
CA ARG A 187 -20.47 -2.31 -7.10
C ARG A 187 -19.75 -1.41 -8.10
N ASP A 188 -20.30 -1.22 -9.30
CA ASP A 188 -19.76 -0.31 -10.30
C ASP A 188 -19.76 1.16 -9.80
N PHE A 189 -20.79 1.58 -9.06
CA PHE A 189 -20.83 2.91 -8.46
C PHE A 189 -19.70 3.11 -7.43
N LEU A 190 -19.46 2.11 -6.58
CA LEU A 190 -18.43 2.14 -5.53
C LEU A 190 -17.02 2.08 -6.11
N PHE A 191 -16.75 1.26 -7.14
CA PHE A 191 -15.44 1.21 -7.78
C PHE A 191 -15.08 2.51 -8.52
N ASN A 192 -16.08 3.32 -8.90
CA ASN A 192 -15.88 4.63 -9.51
C ASN A 192 -15.96 5.78 -8.49
N ALA A 193 -15.69 5.51 -7.20
CA ALA A 193 -15.84 6.47 -6.10
C ALA A 193 -15.19 7.85 -6.33
N ILE A 194 -14.05 7.93 -7.02
CA ILE A 194 -13.40 9.22 -7.33
C ILE A 194 -14.30 10.11 -8.20
N GLU A 195 -15.06 9.52 -9.13
CA GLU A 195 -15.96 10.24 -10.02
C GLU A 195 -17.36 10.41 -9.40
N THR A 196 -17.79 9.46 -8.58
CA THR A 196 -19.16 9.38 -8.07
C THR A 196 -19.34 9.99 -6.68
N MET A 197 -18.27 10.10 -5.87
CA MET A 197 -18.34 10.52 -4.48
C MET A 197 -17.50 11.79 -4.23
N PRO A 198 -18.13 12.96 -4.01
CA PRO A 198 -17.41 14.23 -3.80
C PRO A 198 -16.41 14.21 -2.64
N CYS A 199 -16.71 13.45 -1.58
CA CYS A 199 -15.85 13.35 -0.41
C CYS A 199 -14.56 12.55 -0.67
N VAL A 200 -14.65 11.50 -1.50
CA VAL A 200 -13.49 10.73 -1.97
C VAL A 200 -12.69 11.58 -2.94
N LYS A 201 -13.36 12.28 -3.85
CA LYS A 201 -12.73 13.18 -4.82
C LYS A 201 -11.84 14.23 -4.15
N LYS A 202 -12.29 14.86 -3.06
CA LYS A 202 -11.50 15.89 -2.37
C LYS A 202 -10.16 15.35 -1.83
N LYS A 203 -10.17 14.14 -1.25
CA LYS A 203 -8.95 13.45 -0.80
C LYS A 203 -8.06 13.05 -1.97
N ALA A 204 -8.65 12.46 -3.01
CA ALA A 204 -7.95 12.07 -4.22
C ALA A 204 -7.28 13.27 -4.91
N ASP A 205 -8.01 14.37 -5.10
CA ASP A 205 -7.49 15.61 -5.69
C ASP A 205 -6.33 16.18 -4.84
N TRP A 206 -6.43 16.13 -3.51
CA TRP A 206 -5.33 16.54 -2.63
C TRP A 206 -4.08 15.71 -2.85
N ALA A 207 -4.20 14.38 -2.89
CA ALA A 207 -3.07 13.47 -3.10
C ALA A 207 -2.47 13.65 -4.51
N LEU A 208 -3.31 13.66 -5.55
CA LEU A 208 -2.92 13.84 -6.93
C LEU A 208 -2.21 15.19 -7.18
N ASN A 209 -2.58 16.25 -6.46
CA ASN A 209 -1.87 17.51 -6.54
C ASN A 209 -0.40 17.37 -6.11
N TRP A 210 -0.10 16.63 -5.04
CA TRP A 210 1.28 16.41 -4.60
C TRP A 210 2.08 15.50 -5.53
N ILE A 211 1.41 14.54 -6.17
CA ILE A 211 2.01 13.67 -7.19
C ILE A 211 2.35 14.49 -8.44
N GLY A 212 1.39 15.26 -8.94
CA GLY A 212 1.50 16.04 -10.18
C GLY A 212 2.30 17.34 -10.06
N ASP A 213 2.52 17.85 -8.85
CA ASP A 213 3.28 19.09 -8.65
C ASP A 213 4.77 18.89 -8.97
N LYS A 214 5.18 19.47 -10.09
CA LYS A 214 6.57 19.50 -10.55
C LYS A 214 7.42 20.49 -9.76
N ASN A 215 6.83 21.43 -9.03
CA ASN A 215 7.53 22.45 -8.24
C ASN A 215 7.73 22.04 -6.78
N ALA A 216 6.90 21.13 -6.27
CA ALA A 216 7.06 20.58 -4.91
C ALA A 216 8.42 19.88 -4.76
N GLN A 217 9.11 20.20 -3.67
CA GLN A 217 10.37 19.54 -3.32
C GLN A 217 10.13 18.12 -2.83
N TYR A 218 11.13 17.24 -2.96
CA TYR A 218 11.01 15.86 -2.51
C TYR A 218 10.62 15.78 -1.02
N GLY A 219 11.20 16.62 -0.15
CA GLY A 219 10.85 16.64 1.27
C GLY A 219 9.39 17.03 1.56
N GLU A 220 8.81 17.95 0.80
CA GLU A 220 7.38 18.30 0.93
C GLU A 220 6.50 17.12 0.49
N ARG A 221 6.86 16.44 -0.61
CA ARG A 221 6.15 15.26 -1.09
C ARG A 221 6.24 14.08 -0.13
N VAL A 222 7.39 13.86 0.53
CA VAL A 222 7.53 12.83 1.56
C VAL A 222 6.59 13.08 2.74
N VAL A 223 6.45 14.34 3.17
CA VAL A 223 5.49 14.71 4.24
C VAL A 223 4.06 14.54 3.77
N ALA A 224 3.73 14.95 2.55
CA ALA A 224 2.40 14.74 1.99
C ALA A 224 2.06 13.25 1.89
N PHE A 225 3.01 12.43 1.46
CA PHE A 225 2.86 10.98 1.39
C PHE A 225 2.65 10.34 2.78
N ALA A 226 3.47 10.73 3.77
CA ALA A 226 3.27 10.29 5.14
C ALA A 226 1.89 10.69 5.70
N ALA A 227 1.34 11.83 5.27
CA ALA A 227 -0.02 12.23 5.63
C ALA A 227 -1.10 11.40 4.91
N VAL A 228 -0.88 10.93 3.69
CA VAL A 228 -1.80 9.98 3.02
C VAL A 228 -1.83 8.67 3.81
N GLU A 229 -0.68 8.03 3.99
CA GLU A 229 -0.52 6.74 4.66
C GLU A 229 -0.93 6.80 6.14
N GLY A 230 -0.57 7.88 6.83
CA GLY A 230 -0.72 8.00 8.28
C GLY A 230 -1.99 8.71 8.76
N ILE A 231 -2.55 9.66 7.99
CA ILE A 231 -3.71 10.48 8.42
C ILE A 231 -4.98 10.13 7.64
N PHE A 232 -4.94 10.09 6.31
CA PHE A 232 -6.15 9.91 5.48
C PHE A 232 -6.85 8.56 5.63
N PHE A 233 -6.14 7.57 6.17
CA PHE A 233 -6.69 6.25 6.49
C PHE A 233 -6.98 6.05 7.98
N SER A 234 -6.44 6.91 8.85
CA SER A 234 -6.42 6.68 10.30
C SER A 234 -7.82 6.52 10.90
N GLY A 235 -8.77 7.40 10.55
CA GLY A 235 -10.09 7.35 11.13
C GLY A 235 -10.96 6.23 10.53
N SER A 236 -10.74 5.85 9.27
CA SER A 236 -11.35 4.66 8.68
C SER A 236 -10.88 3.38 9.37
N PHE A 237 -9.57 3.24 9.63
CA PHE A 237 -9.02 2.12 10.39
C PHE A 237 -9.59 2.05 11.82
N ALA A 238 -9.63 3.19 12.52
CA ALA A 238 -10.25 3.25 13.85
C ALA A 238 -11.74 2.87 13.83
N SER A 239 -12.46 3.25 12.76
CA SER A 239 -13.87 2.89 12.58
C SER A 239 -14.09 1.40 12.35
N ILE A 240 -13.19 0.72 11.63
CA ILE A 240 -13.27 -0.74 11.48
C ILE A 240 -12.86 -1.45 12.77
N PHE A 241 -11.87 -0.93 13.51
CA PHE A 241 -11.55 -1.45 14.84
C PHE A 241 -12.68 -1.31 15.86
N TRP A 242 -13.53 -0.29 15.72
CA TRP A 242 -14.76 -0.19 16.48
C TRP A 242 -15.73 -1.35 16.18
N LEU A 243 -15.82 -1.80 14.92
CA LEU A 243 -16.60 -3.00 14.57
C LEU A 243 -16.01 -4.27 15.21
N LYS A 244 -14.67 -4.37 15.28
CA LYS A 244 -13.97 -5.45 16.00
C LYS A 244 -14.36 -5.48 17.48
N LYS A 245 -14.37 -4.32 18.14
CA LYS A 245 -14.80 -4.19 19.55
C LYS A 245 -16.23 -4.68 19.77
N ARG A 246 -17.09 -4.60 18.74
CA ARG A 246 -18.48 -5.09 18.74
C ARG A 246 -18.61 -6.55 18.30
N GLY A 247 -17.54 -7.22 17.91
CA GLY A 247 -17.55 -8.61 17.45
C GLY A 247 -18.19 -8.81 16.06
N LEU A 248 -18.08 -7.80 15.19
CA LEU A 248 -18.69 -7.81 13.85
C LEU A 248 -17.65 -7.97 12.74
N MET A 249 -18.05 -8.55 11.62
CA MET A 249 -17.26 -8.62 10.37
C MET A 249 -15.83 -9.16 10.59
N PRO A 250 -15.66 -10.43 11.01
CA PRO A 250 -14.37 -10.96 11.42
C PRO A 250 -13.31 -10.90 10.30
N GLY A 251 -13.67 -11.19 9.05
CA GLY A 251 -12.77 -11.11 7.91
C GLY A 251 -12.38 -9.66 7.58
N LEU A 252 -13.34 -8.72 7.58
CA LEU A 252 -13.05 -7.29 7.41
C LEU A 252 -12.10 -6.75 8.49
N THR A 253 -12.35 -7.10 9.75
CA THR A 253 -11.55 -6.61 10.87
C THR A 253 -10.16 -7.22 10.89
N PHE A 254 -10.03 -8.49 10.50
CA PHE A 254 -8.73 -9.16 10.37
C PHE A 254 -7.90 -8.59 9.22
N SER A 255 -8.48 -8.38 8.03
CA SER A 255 -7.75 -7.72 6.94
C SER A 255 -7.34 -6.30 7.30
N ASN A 256 -8.20 -5.55 8.00
CA ASN A 256 -7.88 -4.22 8.52
C ASN A 256 -6.70 -4.22 9.50
N GLU A 257 -6.52 -5.27 10.32
CA GLU A 257 -5.32 -5.42 11.17
C GLU A 257 -4.04 -5.56 10.36
N LEU A 258 -4.08 -6.33 9.28
CA LEU A 258 -2.94 -6.54 8.40
C LEU A 258 -2.59 -5.25 7.64
N ILE A 259 -3.59 -4.62 7.03
CA ILE A 259 -3.39 -3.40 6.23
C ILE A 259 -2.96 -2.23 7.12
N SER A 260 -3.65 -1.94 8.22
CA SER A 260 -3.27 -0.83 9.11
C SER A 260 -1.87 -0.97 9.72
N ARG A 261 -1.38 -2.21 9.90
CA ARG A 261 0.01 -2.48 10.29
C ARG A 261 0.98 -2.12 9.18
N ASP A 262 0.66 -2.48 7.94
CA ASP A 262 1.49 -2.20 6.77
C ASP A 262 1.57 -0.67 6.53
N GLU A 263 0.43 0.03 6.53
CA GLU A 263 0.37 1.50 6.42
C GLU A 263 1.14 2.21 7.53
N GLY A 264 1.09 1.66 8.75
CA GLY A 264 1.90 2.15 9.86
C GLY A 264 3.40 2.04 9.57
N LEU A 265 3.83 0.93 8.97
CA LEU A 265 5.23 0.72 8.57
C LEU A 265 5.63 1.61 7.38
N HIS A 266 4.74 1.84 6.43
CA HIS A 266 4.98 2.74 5.30
C HIS A 266 5.11 4.20 5.76
N CYS A 267 4.26 4.63 6.71
CA CYS A 267 4.36 5.93 7.36
C CYS A 267 5.67 6.08 8.15
N ASP A 268 6.05 5.07 8.94
CA ASP A 268 7.36 5.01 9.64
C ASP A 268 8.51 5.18 8.65
N PHE A 269 8.42 4.51 7.49
CA PHE A 269 9.43 4.57 6.44
C PHE A 269 9.51 5.95 5.79
N ALA A 270 8.38 6.60 5.50
CA ALA A 270 8.36 7.97 5.01
C ALA A 270 9.05 8.93 6.01
N CYS A 271 8.81 8.75 7.31
CA CYS A 271 9.50 9.51 8.36
C CYS A 271 11.00 9.21 8.41
N LEU A 272 11.42 7.96 8.17
CA LEU A 272 12.84 7.60 8.06
C LEU A 272 13.50 8.27 6.85
N MET A 273 12.84 8.26 5.69
CA MET A 273 13.31 8.95 4.50
C MET A 273 13.43 10.46 4.74
N PHE A 274 12.45 11.05 5.44
CA PHE A 274 12.48 12.45 5.85
C PHE A 274 13.68 12.77 6.75
N LYS A 275 14.02 11.89 7.70
CA LYS A 275 15.20 12.05 8.58
C LYS A 275 16.51 12.13 7.79
N HIS A 276 16.64 11.32 6.74
CA HIS A 276 17.81 11.28 5.84
C HIS A 276 17.92 12.47 4.88
N LEU A 277 16.90 13.35 4.82
CA LEU A 277 17.01 14.58 4.04
C LEU A 277 17.93 15.60 4.70
N VAL A 278 18.76 16.25 3.89
CA VAL A 278 19.60 17.36 4.33
C VAL A 278 18.79 18.66 4.34
N ASN A 279 18.14 18.98 3.22
CA ASN A 279 17.33 20.17 3.03
C ASN A 279 15.86 19.86 3.33
N LYS A 280 15.52 19.84 4.61
CA LYS A 280 14.14 19.63 5.07
C LYS A 280 13.28 20.87 4.81
N PRO A 281 11.99 20.72 4.45
CA PRO A 281 11.05 21.83 4.40
C PRO A 281 10.90 22.49 5.77
N SER A 282 10.47 23.76 5.78
CA SER A 282 10.26 24.51 7.02
C SER A 282 9.17 23.87 7.88
N GLU A 283 9.27 24.02 9.21
CA GLU A 283 8.26 23.53 10.15
C GLU A 283 6.86 24.09 9.82
N GLU A 284 6.77 25.35 9.38
CA GLU A 284 5.52 25.96 8.95
C GLU A 284 4.91 25.23 7.74
N THR A 285 5.73 24.90 6.74
CA THR A 285 5.31 24.11 5.58
C THR A 285 4.81 22.73 6.00
N VAL A 286 5.55 22.02 6.84
CA VAL A 286 5.18 20.68 7.32
C VAL A 286 3.87 20.72 8.09
N LYS A 287 3.72 21.66 9.03
CA LYS A 287 2.49 21.84 9.78
C LYS A 287 1.31 22.18 8.87
N LYS A 288 1.51 23.03 7.86
CA LYS A 288 0.46 23.38 6.90
C LYS A 288 -0.05 22.16 6.12
N ILE A 289 0.86 21.28 5.66
CA ILE A 289 0.49 20.04 4.96
C ILE A 289 -0.34 19.14 5.87
N ILE A 290 0.15 18.90 7.10
CA ILE A 290 -0.50 18.01 8.07
C ILE A 290 -1.85 18.57 8.53
N VAL A 291 -1.93 19.86 8.89
CA VAL A 291 -3.20 20.48 9.31
C VAL A 291 -4.23 20.46 8.20
N ASN A 292 -3.81 20.65 6.94
CA ASN A 292 -4.73 20.54 5.81
C ASN A 292 -5.24 19.10 5.63
N ALA A 293 -4.37 18.09 5.79
CA ALA A 293 -4.78 16.70 5.75
C ALA A 293 -5.78 16.35 6.88
N VAL A 294 -5.52 16.82 8.11
CA VAL A 294 -6.43 16.65 9.26
C VAL A 294 -7.81 17.24 8.98
N ALA A 295 -7.87 18.47 8.46
CA ALA A 295 -9.16 19.11 8.18
C ALA A 295 -9.99 18.32 7.16
N ILE A 296 -9.34 17.78 6.11
CA ILE A 296 -10.00 16.94 5.10
C ILE A 296 -10.48 15.63 5.73
N GLU A 297 -9.66 15.00 6.57
CA GLU A 297 -10.02 13.74 7.25
C GLU A 297 -11.19 13.91 8.22
N GLN A 298 -11.19 15.00 8.99
CA GLN A 298 -12.27 15.33 9.91
C GLN A 298 -13.59 15.56 9.15
N GLU A 299 -13.58 16.31 8.06
CA GLU A 299 -14.74 16.53 7.20
C GLU A 299 -15.26 15.21 6.62
N PHE A 300 -14.36 14.33 6.18
CA PHE A 300 -14.71 13.03 5.64
C PHE A 300 -15.49 12.19 6.67
N LEU A 301 -15.03 12.10 7.91
CA LEU A 301 -15.61 11.22 8.93
C LEU A 301 -16.68 11.86 9.82
N THR A 302 -16.95 13.16 9.68
CA THR A 302 -17.96 13.83 10.49
C THR A 302 -19.08 14.46 9.70
N ASP A 303 -18.83 14.84 8.44
CA ASP A 303 -19.84 15.46 7.58
C ASP A 303 -20.22 14.53 6.42
N ALA A 304 -19.23 14.09 5.63
CA ALA A 304 -19.51 13.34 4.41
C ALA A 304 -19.92 11.88 4.65
N LEU A 305 -19.18 11.19 5.53
CA LEU A 305 -19.44 9.82 5.94
C LEU A 305 -19.38 9.75 7.48
N PRO A 306 -20.42 10.25 8.18
CA PRO A 306 -20.36 10.42 9.62
C PRO A 306 -20.20 9.09 10.36
N VAL A 307 -19.19 8.99 11.23
CA VAL A 307 -18.96 7.80 12.08
C VAL A 307 -20.11 7.50 13.06
N LYS A 308 -21.05 8.45 13.21
CA LYS A 308 -22.30 8.24 13.94
C LYS A 308 -23.15 7.11 13.34
N LEU A 309 -23.02 6.84 12.03
CA LEU A 309 -23.71 5.74 11.33
C LEU A 309 -23.38 4.35 11.89
N ILE A 310 -22.18 4.20 12.48
CA ILE A 310 -21.74 2.97 13.16
C ILE A 310 -21.76 3.09 14.68
N GLY A 311 -22.35 4.17 15.21
CA GLY A 311 -22.49 4.42 16.65
C GLY A 311 -21.27 5.01 17.34
N MET A 312 -20.32 5.59 16.60
CA MET A 312 -19.19 6.32 17.19
C MET A 312 -19.51 7.81 17.38
N ASN A 313 -18.74 8.47 18.25
CA ASN A 313 -18.86 9.91 18.48
C ASN A 313 -17.93 10.69 17.53
N CYS A 314 -18.50 11.63 16.77
CA CYS A 314 -17.76 12.45 15.81
C CYS A 314 -16.68 13.33 16.46
N ASP A 315 -16.93 13.90 17.63
CA ASP A 315 -15.96 14.74 18.34
C ASP A 315 -14.75 13.91 18.81
N LEU A 316 -15.00 12.69 19.30
CA LEU A 316 -13.92 11.75 19.63
C LEU A 316 -13.14 11.33 18.37
N MET A 317 -13.80 11.16 17.23
CA MET A 317 -13.10 10.89 15.97
C MET A 317 -12.20 12.06 15.56
N LYS A 318 -12.67 13.31 15.68
CA LYS A 318 -11.86 14.50 15.42
C LYS A 318 -10.62 14.54 16.30
N GLN A 319 -10.80 14.31 17.61
CA GLN A 319 -9.72 14.25 18.58
C GLN A 319 -8.72 13.13 18.26
N TYR A 320 -9.19 11.96 17.81
CA TYR A 320 -8.32 10.86 17.41
C TYR A 320 -7.45 11.22 16.19
N ILE A 321 -8.03 11.84 15.15
CA ILE A 321 -7.29 12.28 13.96
C ILE A 321 -6.22 13.30 14.36
N GLU A 322 -6.55 14.24 15.25
CA GLU A 322 -5.61 15.22 15.79
C GLU A 322 -4.47 14.57 16.58
N PHE A 323 -4.78 13.55 17.40
CA PHE A 323 -3.78 12.75 18.11
C PHE A 323 -2.81 12.05 17.16
N VAL A 324 -3.34 11.44 16.08
CA VAL A 324 -2.50 10.78 15.05
C VAL A 324 -1.61 11.78 14.34
N ALA A 325 -2.14 12.96 13.99
CA ALA A 325 -1.36 14.02 13.35
C ALA A 325 -0.23 14.55 14.25
N ASP A 326 -0.48 14.71 15.55
CA ASP A 326 0.55 15.09 16.51
C ASP A 326 1.63 14.01 16.66
N ARG A 327 1.26 12.73 16.60
CA ARG A 327 2.24 11.63 16.60
C ARG A 327 3.12 11.68 15.36
N LEU A 328 2.53 11.89 14.18
CA LEU A 328 3.28 12.04 12.93
C LEU A 328 4.23 13.24 12.97
N LEU A 329 3.78 14.39 13.48
CA LEU A 329 4.62 15.57 13.67
C LEU A 329 5.85 15.26 14.55
N LEU A 330 5.66 14.55 15.66
CA LEU A 330 6.76 14.13 16.52
C LEU A 330 7.74 13.17 15.82
N GLU A 331 7.23 12.22 15.03
CA GLU A 331 8.06 11.28 14.27
C GLU A 331 8.90 11.96 13.19
N LEU A 332 8.37 13.03 12.60
CA LEU A 332 9.07 13.93 11.67
C LEU A 332 10.04 14.90 12.38
N GLY A 333 10.00 14.97 13.71
CA GLY A 333 10.90 15.78 14.54
C GLY A 333 10.41 17.19 14.86
N PHE A 334 9.09 17.44 14.81
CA PHE A 334 8.47 18.74 15.07
C PHE A 334 7.56 18.72 16.31
N ASP A 335 7.24 19.90 16.82
CA ASP A 335 6.35 20.05 17.98
C ASP A 335 4.88 19.79 17.63
N LYS A 336 4.16 19.21 18.60
CA LYS A 336 2.70 19.00 18.55
C LYS A 336 1.94 20.29 18.28
N VAL A 337 0.89 20.20 17.47
CA VAL A 337 -0.04 21.28 17.16
C VAL A 337 -1.28 21.21 18.05
N TYR A 338 -1.90 20.04 18.17
CA TYR A 338 -3.22 19.90 18.81
C TYR A 338 -3.13 19.63 20.31
N LYS A 339 -2.08 18.92 20.74
CA LYS A 339 -1.79 18.53 22.13
C LYS A 339 -2.94 17.78 22.80
N VAL A 340 -3.59 16.91 22.03
CA VAL A 340 -4.69 16.07 22.51
C VAL A 340 -4.22 14.65 22.84
N GLU A 341 -4.98 13.96 23.67
CA GLU A 341 -4.77 12.56 24.01
C GLU A 341 -5.61 11.63 23.12
N ASN A 342 -5.23 10.36 23.05
CA ASN A 342 -5.98 9.34 22.33
C ASN A 342 -7.35 9.08 23.02
N PRO A 343 -8.49 9.30 22.36
CA PRO A 343 -9.80 9.07 22.95
C PRO A 343 -10.26 7.60 22.88
N PHE A 344 -9.57 6.74 22.13
CA PHE A 344 -9.99 5.36 21.87
C PHE A 344 -9.08 4.34 22.57
N ASP A 345 -9.57 3.81 23.69
CA ASP A 345 -8.94 2.73 24.48
C ASP A 345 -8.61 1.49 23.64
N PHE A 346 -9.50 1.12 22.72
CA PHE A 346 -9.35 -0.06 21.87
C PHE A 346 -8.18 0.07 20.87
N MET A 347 -7.78 1.29 20.50
CA MET A 347 -6.63 1.50 19.62
C MET A 347 -5.28 1.20 20.31
N GLU A 348 -5.23 1.30 21.64
CA GLU A 348 -4.04 0.94 22.43
C GLU A 348 -3.93 -0.57 22.61
N ASN A 349 -5.06 -1.22 22.92
CA ASN A 349 -5.11 -2.67 23.14
C ASN A 349 -4.73 -3.48 21.90
N ILE A 350 -5.15 -3.01 20.72
CA ILE A 350 -4.86 -3.70 19.45
C ILE A 350 -3.38 -3.56 19.07
N SER A 351 -2.76 -2.41 19.38
CA SER A 351 -1.31 -2.22 19.23
C SER A 351 -0.51 -3.18 20.12
N LEU A 352 -1.08 -3.65 21.24
CA LEU A 352 -0.45 -4.61 22.15
C LEU A 352 -0.70 -6.07 21.71
N GLU A 353 -1.91 -6.41 21.28
CA GLU A 353 -2.25 -7.75 20.77
C GLU A 353 -1.51 -8.08 19.47
N GLY A 354 -1.35 -7.12 18.55
CA GLY A 354 -0.55 -7.29 17.33
C GLY A 354 0.95 -7.47 17.59
N LYS A 355 1.47 -6.87 18.68
CA LYS A 355 2.88 -7.02 19.09
C LYS A 355 3.18 -8.35 19.79
N THR A 356 2.22 -8.94 20.52
CA THR A 356 2.43 -10.20 21.25
C THR A 356 1.98 -11.44 20.44
N ASN A 357 0.85 -11.39 19.73
CA ASN A 357 0.31 -12.60 19.08
C ASN A 357 0.89 -12.92 17.69
N PHE A 358 1.35 -11.92 16.92
CA PHE A 358 1.68 -12.15 15.51
C PHE A 358 3.11 -12.69 15.31
N PHE A 359 4.09 -12.12 16.02
CA PHE A 359 5.46 -12.65 16.02
C PHE A 359 5.52 -14.04 16.65
N GLU A 360 4.84 -14.29 17.75
CA GLU A 360 4.89 -15.61 18.40
C GLU A 360 4.18 -16.70 17.59
N LYS A 361 3.05 -16.41 16.92
CA LYS A 361 2.37 -17.41 16.07
C LYS A 361 3.16 -17.77 14.81
N ARG A 362 3.65 -16.80 14.02
CA ARG A 362 4.41 -17.11 12.79
C ARG A 362 5.82 -17.61 13.08
N VAL A 363 6.49 -17.10 14.11
CA VAL A 363 7.81 -17.62 14.52
C VAL A 363 7.68 -19.04 15.05
N GLY A 364 6.58 -19.41 15.72
CA GLY A 364 6.33 -20.79 16.14
C GLY A 364 6.18 -21.79 14.98
N GLU A 365 5.64 -21.35 13.84
CA GLU A 365 5.48 -22.19 12.64
C GLU A 365 6.77 -22.27 11.80
N TYR A 366 7.56 -21.19 11.70
CA TYR A 366 8.87 -21.20 11.03
C TYR A 366 10.03 -21.72 11.89
N GLN A 367 9.96 -21.66 13.23
CA GLN A 367 10.99 -22.23 14.11
C GLN A 367 11.10 -23.75 13.98
N ARG A 368 10.09 -24.43 13.43
CA ARG A 368 10.19 -25.86 13.11
C ARG A 368 10.99 -26.16 11.83
N MET A 369 11.41 -25.16 11.08
CA MET A 369 12.16 -25.32 9.83
C MET A 369 13.35 -24.34 9.77
N GLY A 370 14.36 -24.59 10.60
CA GLY A 370 15.76 -24.40 10.22
C GLY A 370 16.38 -22.99 10.26
N VAL A 371 15.66 -21.94 10.63
CA VAL A 371 16.23 -20.57 10.70
C VAL A 371 16.50 -20.17 12.14
N MET A 372 17.49 -20.82 12.77
CA MET A 372 18.33 -20.37 13.91
C MET A 372 19.10 -21.56 14.56
N SER A 373 19.49 -22.59 13.79
CA SER A 373 20.53 -23.51 14.26
C SER A 373 21.89 -22.87 14.03
N GLY A 374 22.56 -22.51 15.13
CA GLY A 374 23.99 -22.19 15.08
C GLY A 374 24.75 -23.36 14.46
N SER A 375 25.84 -23.05 13.75
CA SER A 375 26.68 -23.99 12.99
C SER A 375 27.46 -25.01 13.85
N THR A 376 26.94 -25.39 15.01
CA THR A 376 27.52 -26.38 15.93
C THR A 376 26.63 -27.59 16.20
N ASP A 377 25.37 -27.64 15.73
CA ASP A 377 24.44 -28.73 16.11
C ASP A 377 24.32 -29.90 15.11
N ASN A 378 25.07 -29.91 14.02
CA ASN A 378 25.11 -31.06 13.09
C ASN A 378 26.16 -32.10 13.50
N THR A 379 26.02 -32.72 14.68
CA THR A 379 26.81 -33.90 15.04
C THR A 379 25.95 -35.16 14.94
N PHE A 380 26.11 -35.90 13.84
CA PHE A 380 25.49 -37.21 13.64
C PHE A 380 26.10 -38.23 14.62
N ARG A 381 25.29 -38.83 15.49
CA ARG A 381 25.67 -39.94 16.38
C ARG A 381 24.84 -41.18 16.04
N LEU A 382 25.50 -42.33 15.97
CA LEU A 382 24.96 -43.62 15.46
C LEU A 382 24.63 -44.61 16.60
N ASP A 383 24.53 -44.10 17.82
CA ASP A 383 24.57 -44.90 19.05
C ASP A 383 23.34 -44.68 19.94
N ALA A 384 22.15 -44.54 19.34
CA ALA A 384 20.89 -44.63 20.06
C ALA A 384 20.28 -46.04 19.87
N ASP A 385 20.38 -46.85 20.92
CA ASP A 385 19.77 -48.19 21.01
C ASP A 385 18.22 -48.11 20.89
N PHE A 386 17.66 -49.05 20.13
CA PHE A 386 16.24 -49.13 19.73
C PHE A 386 15.25 -49.39 20.87
#